data_AF-A0A147BUK2-F1
#
_entry.id   AF-A0A147BUK2-F1
#
_cell.length_a   1.000
_cell.length_b   1.000
_cell.length_c   1.000
_cell.angle_alpha   90.00
_cell.angle_beta   90.00
_cell.angle_gamma   90.00
#
_symmetry.space_group_name_H-M   'P 1'
#
loop_
_entity.id
_entity.type
_entity.pdbx_description
1 polymer ?
#
loop_
_entity_poly.entity_id
_entity_poly.type
_entity_poly.pdbx_seq_one_letter_code
_entity_poly.pdbx_strand_id
1 'polypeptide(L)'
;LPLSLEDIRLGLETIVQQQNNGQGPPGKTFSSDGPRRLDEAGKAVVTSHALAAYVSTLELSSLRKLTARVVSDTGLWVSRLFRFFDSAVYFHEESREGLVRVCRLALHAKYPRLSQGDGYEALFARPPVLYLGAHTRASLGHHLCSQLGLPLSCLRMVPQTRTPGKLYQTDLEALERCLAEDVSQGKIPTLVVASAGSPAVGQVDPLQGLQELCKRHEAWLHVEGHALAALCLVSVPNLPARTGDSVSLPLGTWLGLPSVPYVTLYKTGEAALAHAAGLSSFSVHSKLQCLPLWVGLQSLGHQGLLQRVLHCLRLSEMLRERLDQVPGIDVVGRPRAVSKEGQVLTLADVVTKSVGTLLLFDVVVPVVTFRYIPDEDGETDEFRKSEGEVEEEKGREAEGRPEAVDRKEQSEPVTTAESPTSEEQETTHPKETESSASKDPSYQNNLNSWLGQVLNRDVPRAALDLLDLYQHGVCLRFCPLESAHVFGTTTQDVEELHGCLLKQLAILNATVRQKRKFRRALEHHENLALVEVCHWAGLGGVRYIPGPWLGQPLDEAGRDDINRLNSELVLKLKSTDSAFSLGEGDDGMCCVRFGMVTDDLDVE
;
A
#
# COMPACT_ATOMS: atom_id res chain seq x y z
N LEU A 1 -28.35 -40.65 -0.21
CA LEU A 1 -28.86 -40.46 -1.58
C LEU A 1 -27.96 -39.44 -2.27
N PRO A 2 -27.66 -39.57 -3.57
CA PRO A 2 -27.00 -38.49 -4.29
C PRO A 2 -27.88 -37.23 -4.22
N LEU A 3 -27.27 -36.08 -3.93
CA LEU A 3 -27.97 -34.79 -3.91
C LEU A 3 -28.45 -34.46 -5.32
N SER A 4 -29.66 -33.92 -5.45
CA SER A 4 -30.09 -33.32 -6.71
C SER A 4 -29.34 -32.01 -6.97
N LEU A 5 -29.32 -31.53 -8.22
CA LEU A 5 -28.78 -30.20 -8.53
C LEU A 5 -29.48 -29.09 -7.75
N GLU A 6 -30.76 -29.27 -7.44
CA GLU A 6 -31.55 -28.33 -6.66
C GLU A 6 -31.10 -28.32 -5.19
N ASP A 7 -30.82 -29.49 -4.61
CA ASP A 7 -30.26 -29.59 -3.26
C ASP A 7 -28.86 -28.95 -3.18
N ILE A 8 -28.05 -29.12 -4.22
CA ILE A 8 -26.72 -28.48 -4.32
C ILE A 8 -26.88 -26.96 -4.43
N ARG A 9 -27.79 -26.47 -5.28
CA ARG A 9 -28.08 -25.03 -5.43
C ARG A 9 -28.48 -24.42 -4.08
N LEU A 10 -29.42 -25.05 -3.38
CA LEU A 10 -29.89 -24.59 -2.07
C LEU A 10 -28.78 -24.64 -1.01
N GLY A 11 -27.95 -25.68 -1.04
CA GLY A 11 -26.76 -25.79 -0.19
C GLY A 11 -25.77 -24.65 -0.42
N LEU A 12 -25.47 -24.32 -1.69
CA LEU A 12 -24.59 -23.20 -2.04
C LEU A 12 -25.18 -21.85 -1.61
N GLU A 13 -26.49 -21.64 -1.79
CA GLU A 13 -27.17 -20.42 -1.33
C GLU A 13 -27.06 -20.26 0.19
N THR A 14 -27.24 -21.36 0.92
CA THR A 14 -27.10 -21.37 2.38
C THR A 14 -25.68 -21.00 2.80
N ILE A 15 -24.65 -21.54 2.13
CA ILE A 15 -23.24 -21.22 2.41
C ILE A 15 -22.97 -19.73 2.19
N VAL A 16 -23.44 -19.17 1.08
CA VAL A 16 -23.25 -17.74 0.77
C VAL A 16 -23.97 -16.85 1.79
N GLN A 17 -25.20 -17.20 2.18
CA GLN A 17 -25.96 -16.46 3.19
C GLN A 17 -25.32 -16.55 4.59
N GLN A 18 -24.79 -17.71 4.98
CA GLN A 18 -24.10 -17.89 6.25
C GLN A 18 -22.78 -17.11 6.31
N GLN A 19 -22.03 -17.01 5.21
CA GLN A 19 -20.83 -16.16 5.18
C GLN A 19 -21.16 -14.68 5.24
N ASN A 20 -22.27 -14.23 4.65
CA ASN A 20 -22.71 -12.84 4.79
C ASN A 20 -23.21 -12.50 6.21
N ASN A 21 -23.70 -13.49 6.96
CA ASN A 21 -24.16 -13.34 8.35
C ASN A 21 -23.09 -13.72 9.41
N GLY A 22 -21.93 -14.23 8.99
CA GLY A 22 -20.87 -14.73 9.87
C GLY A 22 -19.88 -13.64 10.29
N GLN A 23 -20.04 -13.15 11.52
CA GLN A 23 -19.02 -12.47 12.35
C GLN A 23 -17.91 -11.68 11.62
N GLY A 24 -18.27 -10.51 11.08
CA GLY A 24 -17.36 -9.36 11.07
C GLY A 24 -17.43 -8.63 12.42
N PRO A 25 -16.42 -7.82 12.80
CA PRO A 25 -16.51 -6.96 13.98
C PRO A 25 -17.79 -6.10 13.92
N PRO A 26 -18.41 -5.78 15.07
CA PRO A 26 -19.72 -5.11 15.13
C PRO A 26 -19.64 -3.78 14.36
N GLY A 27 -20.37 -3.68 13.24
CA GLY A 27 -20.39 -2.49 12.39
C GLY A 27 -20.27 -2.76 10.89
N LYS A 28 -19.87 -3.96 10.45
CA LYS A 28 -19.98 -4.35 9.03
C LYS A 28 -21.33 -5.01 8.76
N THR A 29 -22.37 -4.22 8.55
CA THR A 29 -23.54 -4.71 7.82
C THR A 29 -23.08 -5.00 6.39
N PHE A 30 -22.84 -6.27 6.06
CA PHE A 30 -22.74 -6.66 4.66
C PHE A 30 -24.06 -6.25 4.01
N SER A 31 -23.99 -5.33 3.04
CA SER A 31 -25.13 -4.97 2.22
C SER A 31 -25.76 -6.25 1.69
N SER A 32 -27.08 -6.38 1.84
CA SER A 32 -27.91 -7.49 1.37
C SER A 32 -27.96 -7.65 -0.15
N ASP A 33 -26.99 -7.08 -0.87
CA ASP A 33 -26.90 -7.20 -2.32
C ASP A 33 -26.33 -8.57 -2.67
N GLY A 34 -27.03 -9.28 -3.55
CA GLY A 34 -26.69 -10.62 -3.99
C GLY A 34 -25.32 -10.71 -4.71
N PRO A 35 -25.04 -11.84 -5.39
CA PRO A 35 -23.79 -12.00 -6.11
C PRO A 35 -23.55 -10.85 -7.10
N ARG A 36 -22.27 -10.47 -7.22
CA ARG A 36 -21.81 -9.31 -8.00
C ARG A 36 -22.41 -9.29 -9.42
N ARG A 37 -22.88 -8.12 -9.86
CA ARG A 37 -23.30 -7.94 -11.26
C ARG A 37 -22.07 -7.94 -12.17
N LEU A 38 -22.00 -8.92 -13.06
CA LEU A 38 -20.98 -8.99 -14.09
C LEU A 38 -21.40 -8.18 -15.31
N ASP A 39 -20.47 -7.40 -15.86
CA ASP A 39 -20.64 -6.82 -17.19
C ASP A 39 -20.51 -7.89 -18.29
N GLU A 40 -20.71 -7.52 -19.56
CA GLU A 40 -20.67 -8.46 -20.68
C GLU A 40 -19.33 -9.21 -20.80
N ALA A 41 -18.20 -8.55 -20.52
CA ALA A 41 -16.90 -9.21 -20.55
C ALA A 41 -16.74 -10.19 -19.39
N GLY A 42 -17.18 -9.82 -18.18
CA GLY A 42 -17.22 -10.71 -17.01
C GLY A 42 -18.12 -11.92 -17.24
N LYS A 43 -19.29 -11.74 -17.86
CA LYS A 43 -20.18 -12.85 -18.25
C LYS A 43 -19.49 -13.77 -19.25
N ALA A 44 -18.87 -13.22 -20.30
CA ALA A 44 -18.14 -13.99 -21.30
C ALA A 44 -17.00 -14.82 -20.67
N VAL A 45 -16.25 -14.22 -19.72
CA VAL A 45 -15.21 -14.91 -18.95
C VAL A 45 -15.80 -16.05 -18.12
N VAL A 46 -16.87 -15.82 -17.35
CA VAL A 46 -17.50 -16.88 -16.55
C VAL A 46 -18.01 -18.04 -17.43
N THR A 47 -18.68 -17.73 -18.55
CA THR A 47 -19.11 -18.75 -19.51
C THR A 47 -17.92 -19.50 -20.12
N SER A 48 -16.80 -18.81 -20.36
CA SER A 48 -15.62 -19.45 -20.93
C SER A 48 -14.92 -20.44 -19.99
N HIS A 49 -15.11 -20.34 -18.67
CA HIS A 49 -14.66 -21.39 -17.74
C HIS A 49 -15.43 -22.70 -17.97
N ALA A 50 -16.75 -22.62 -18.14
CA ALA A 50 -17.56 -23.79 -18.49
C ALA A 50 -17.16 -24.34 -19.87
N LEU A 51 -16.89 -23.45 -20.83
CA LEU A 51 -16.37 -23.84 -22.14
C LEU A 51 -15.00 -24.53 -22.03
N ALA A 52 -14.08 -24.03 -21.19
CA ALA A 52 -12.77 -24.66 -20.97
C ALA A 52 -12.93 -26.08 -20.42
N ALA A 53 -13.82 -26.27 -19.45
CA ALA A 53 -14.14 -27.59 -18.91
C ALA A 53 -14.68 -28.53 -19.99
N TYR A 54 -15.60 -28.06 -20.84
CA TYR A 54 -16.14 -28.86 -21.95
C TYR A 54 -15.07 -29.17 -23.02
N VAL A 55 -14.31 -28.17 -23.46
CA VAL A 55 -13.23 -28.32 -24.44
C VAL A 55 -12.14 -29.28 -23.95
N SER A 56 -11.95 -29.41 -22.64
CA SER A 56 -10.99 -30.35 -22.07
C SER A 56 -11.33 -31.83 -22.36
N THR A 57 -12.55 -32.13 -22.80
CA THR A 57 -12.98 -33.50 -23.19
C THR A 57 -12.68 -33.84 -24.64
N LEU A 58 -12.11 -32.93 -25.43
CA LEU A 58 -11.71 -33.19 -26.82
C LEU A 58 -10.58 -34.21 -26.91
N GLU A 59 -10.44 -34.84 -28.07
CA GLU A 59 -9.27 -35.68 -28.36
C GLU A 59 -7.97 -34.89 -28.20
N LEU A 60 -6.94 -35.55 -27.64
CA LEU A 60 -5.69 -34.92 -27.25
C LEU A 60 -4.99 -34.19 -28.42
N SER A 61 -5.13 -34.67 -29.65
CA SER A 61 -4.56 -34.05 -30.84
C SER A 61 -5.21 -32.69 -31.16
N SER A 62 -6.53 -32.63 -31.09
CA SER A 62 -7.35 -31.42 -31.29
C SER A 62 -7.18 -30.44 -30.13
N LEU A 63 -7.21 -30.94 -28.89
CA LEU A 63 -6.99 -30.15 -27.69
C LEU A 63 -5.61 -29.46 -27.74
N ARG A 64 -4.54 -30.20 -28.09
CA ARG A 64 -3.20 -29.63 -28.24
C ARG A 64 -3.14 -28.48 -29.25
N LYS A 65 -3.78 -28.64 -30.42
CA LYS A 65 -3.80 -27.61 -31.47
C LYS A 65 -4.54 -26.35 -30.99
N LEU A 66 -5.72 -26.53 -30.39
CA LEU A 66 -6.53 -25.44 -29.88
C LEU A 66 -5.80 -24.69 -28.76
N THR A 67 -5.32 -25.40 -27.74
CA THR A 67 -4.61 -24.81 -26.62
C THR A 67 -3.34 -24.09 -27.08
N ALA A 68 -2.56 -24.67 -27.99
CA ALA A 68 -1.37 -24.00 -28.54
C ALA A 68 -1.73 -22.70 -29.25
N ARG A 69 -2.84 -22.68 -30.01
CA ARG A 69 -3.32 -21.47 -30.69
C ARG A 69 -3.74 -20.39 -29.69
N VAL A 70 -4.55 -20.74 -28.69
CA VAL A 70 -5.04 -19.80 -27.67
C VAL A 70 -3.88 -19.22 -26.85
N VAL A 71 -2.95 -20.05 -26.38
CA VAL A 71 -1.76 -19.61 -25.64
C VAL A 71 -0.90 -18.68 -26.49
N SER A 72 -0.63 -19.06 -27.74
CA SER A 72 0.21 -18.26 -28.65
C SER A 72 -0.43 -16.92 -28.99
N ASP A 73 -1.72 -16.90 -29.27
CA ASP A 73 -2.46 -15.68 -29.63
C ASP A 73 -2.55 -14.73 -28.44
N THR A 74 -2.93 -15.25 -27.26
CA THR A 74 -2.98 -14.49 -26.01
C THR A 74 -1.60 -13.92 -25.65
N GLY A 75 -0.56 -14.76 -25.72
CA GLY A 75 0.81 -14.34 -25.42
C GLY A 75 1.30 -13.22 -26.33
N LEU A 76 1.08 -13.36 -27.65
CA LEU A 76 1.46 -12.34 -28.62
C LEU A 76 0.70 -11.02 -28.38
N TRP A 77 -0.59 -11.11 -28.10
CA TRP A 77 -1.43 -9.95 -27.87
C TRP A 77 -1.01 -9.20 -26.60
N VAL A 78 -0.83 -9.90 -25.47
CA VAL A 78 -0.38 -9.30 -24.21
C VAL A 78 1.04 -8.70 -24.35
N SER A 79 1.98 -9.42 -24.97
CA SER A 79 3.35 -8.94 -25.18
C SER A 79 3.38 -7.64 -26.00
N ARG A 80 2.57 -7.56 -27.06
CA ARG A 80 2.46 -6.35 -27.90
C ARG A 80 1.77 -5.21 -27.17
N LEU A 81 0.67 -5.51 -26.47
CA LEU A 81 -0.12 -4.52 -25.75
C LEU A 81 0.71 -3.81 -24.68
N PHE A 82 1.51 -4.55 -23.92
CA PHE A 82 2.40 -3.99 -22.89
C PHE A 82 3.81 -3.67 -23.42
N ARG A 83 4.02 -3.73 -24.74
CA ARG A 83 5.28 -3.38 -25.43
C ARG A 83 6.51 -4.14 -24.91
N PHE A 84 6.29 -5.35 -24.39
CA PHE A 84 7.34 -6.24 -23.92
C PHE A 84 7.60 -7.27 -25.02
N PHE A 85 8.34 -6.86 -26.06
CA PHE A 85 8.61 -7.70 -27.24
C PHE A 85 9.63 -8.81 -26.95
N ASP A 86 9.70 -9.80 -27.83
CA ASP A 86 10.61 -10.95 -27.76
C ASP A 86 10.56 -11.71 -26.42
N SER A 87 9.37 -11.74 -25.81
CA SER A 87 9.14 -12.39 -24.53
C SER A 87 8.35 -13.68 -24.67
N ALA A 88 8.61 -14.60 -23.75
CA ALA A 88 7.71 -15.68 -23.46
C ALA A 88 6.69 -15.25 -22.40
N VAL A 89 5.55 -15.95 -22.39
CA VAL A 89 4.46 -15.73 -21.44
C VAL A 89 4.28 -16.97 -20.57
N TYR A 90 4.00 -16.74 -19.30
CA TYR A 90 3.59 -17.77 -18.35
C TYR A 90 2.28 -17.35 -17.68
N PHE A 91 1.28 -18.24 -17.76
CA PHE A 91 -0.03 -18.07 -17.14
C PHE A 91 -0.07 -18.91 -15.86
N HIS A 92 -0.53 -18.33 -14.75
CA HIS A 92 -0.52 -18.96 -13.44
C HIS A 92 -1.72 -18.50 -12.59
N GLU A 93 -2.13 -19.33 -11.64
CA GLU A 93 -3.32 -19.07 -10.80
C GLU A 93 -2.97 -18.24 -9.56
N GLU A 94 -1.75 -18.36 -9.03
CA GLU A 94 -1.33 -17.65 -7.83
C GLU A 94 -0.44 -16.44 -8.15
N SER A 95 -0.79 -15.27 -7.62
CA SER A 95 -0.11 -13.98 -7.90
C SER A 95 1.43 -13.94 -7.70
N ARG A 96 2.01 -14.92 -7.00
CA ARG A 96 3.45 -15.00 -6.70
C ARG A 96 4.17 -16.08 -7.51
N GLU A 97 3.43 -17.02 -8.11
CA GLU A 97 4.02 -18.20 -8.77
C GLU A 97 4.92 -17.78 -9.94
N GLY A 98 4.47 -16.87 -10.80
CA GLY A 98 5.28 -16.39 -11.92
C GLY A 98 6.66 -15.85 -11.52
N LEU A 99 6.75 -15.12 -10.40
CA LEU A 99 8.04 -14.64 -9.88
C LEU A 99 8.90 -15.78 -9.32
N VAL A 100 8.30 -16.75 -8.62
CA VAL A 100 9.02 -17.96 -8.17
C VAL A 100 9.66 -18.67 -9.37
N ARG A 101 8.89 -18.88 -10.46
CA ARG A 101 9.36 -19.54 -11.67
C ARG A 101 10.46 -18.74 -12.37
N VAL A 102 10.33 -17.42 -12.45
CA VAL A 102 11.38 -16.57 -13.02
C VAL A 102 12.64 -16.55 -12.15
N CYS A 103 12.51 -16.54 -10.82
CA CYS A 103 13.66 -16.64 -9.93
C CYS A 103 14.38 -17.99 -10.12
N ARG A 104 13.63 -19.08 -10.30
CA ARG A 104 14.20 -20.38 -10.65
C ARG A 104 14.90 -20.38 -12.01
N LEU A 105 14.36 -19.68 -13.00
CA LEU A 105 15.03 -19.47 -14.30
C LEU A 105 16.37 -18.74 -14.13
N ALA A 106 16.40 -17.65 -13.34
CA ALA A 106 17.62 -16.91 -13.05
C ALA A 106 18.67 -17.79 -12.33
N LEU A 107 18.23 -18.64 -11.40
CA LEU A 107 19.10 -19.63 -10.76
C LEU A 107 19.65 -20.65 -11.76
N HIS A 108 18.84 -21.24 -12.63
CA HIS A 108 19.32 -22.19 -13.64
C HIS A 108 20.31 -21.55 -14.62
N ALA A 109 20.12 -20.28 -14.97
CA ALA A 109 21.06 -19.54 -15.80
C ALA A 109 22.42 -19.31 -15.09
N LYS A 110 22.42 -19.04 -13.79
CA LYS A 110 23.65 -18.82 -13.00
C LYS A 110 24.34 -20.09 -12.52
N TYR A 111 23.57 -21.17 -12.33
CA TYR A 111 24.05 -22.45 -11.82
C TYR A 111 23.62 -23.58 -12.75
N PRO A 112 24.35 -23.82 -13.86
CA PRO A 112 24.01 -24.90 -14.79
C PRO A 112 23.95 -26.29 -14.12
N ARG A 113 24.79 -26.51 -13.10
CA ARG A 113 24.83 -27.76 -12.32
C ARG A 113 23.60 -28.00 -11.44
N LEU A 114 22.80 -26.96 -11.17
CA LEU A 114 21.55 -27.06 -10.41
C LEU A 114 20.54 -28.01 -11.10
N SER A 115 20.48 -28.01 -12.44
CA SER A 115 19.61 -28.89 -13.22
C SER A 115 20.27 -30.19 -13.69
N GLN A 116 21.60 -30.25 -13.66
CA GLN A 116 22.39 -31.34 -14.26
C GLN A 116 22.80 -32.45 -13.27
N GLY A 117 22.48 -32.32 -11.98
CA GLY A 117 22.60 -33.41 -11.00
C GLY A 117 22.96 -32.99 -9.58
N ASP A 118 23.79 -31.95 -9.41
CA ASP A 118 24.32 -31.52 -8.11
C ASP A 118 23.22 -30.92 -7.21
N GLY A 119 22.11 -30.45 -7.79
CA GLY A 119 20.99 -29.89 -7.05
C GLY A 119 21.43 -28.76 -6.12
N TYR A 120 21.03 -28.84 -4.85
CA TYR A 120 21.34 -27.81 -3.85
C TYR A 120 22.85 -27.61 -3.63
N GLU A 121 23.67 -28.65 -3.80
CA GLU A 121 25.12 -28.56 -3.57
C GLU A 121 25.79 -27.57 -4.54
N ALA A 122 25.20 -27.34 -5.72
CA ALA A 122 25.66 -26.32 -6.67
C ALA A 122 25.60 -24.89 -6.11
N LEU A 123 24.74 -24.63 -5.12
CA LEU A 123 24.53 -23.32 -4.52
C LEU A 123 25.45 -23.07 -3.31
N PHE A 124 25.91 -24.12 -2.64
CA PHE A 124 26.59 -23.99 -1.34
C PHE A 124 27.92 -23.22 -1.44
N ALA A 125 28.74 -23.54 -2.46
CA ALA A 125 30.07 -22.94 -2.62
C ALA A 125 30.00 -21.44 -2.94
N ARG A 126 28.94 -21.00 -3.61
CA ARG A 126 28.72 -19.61 -4.03
C ARG A 126 27.22 -19.31 -3.90
N PRO A 127 26.73 -18.87 -2.75
CA PRO A 127 25.29 -18.75 -2.53
C PRO A 127 24.67 -17.64 -3.38
N PRO A 128 23.44 -17.83 -3.89
CA PRO A 128 22.71 -16.78 -4.60
C PRO A 128 22.24 -15.69 -3.64
N VAL A 129 22.12 -14.47 -4.14
CA VAL A 129 21.52 -13.34 -3.43
C VAL A 129 20.36 -12.76 -4.22
N LEU A 130 19.20 -12.65 -3.56
CA LEU A 130 17.98 -12.04 -4.07
C LEU A 130 17.79 -10.68 -3.38
N TYR A 131 17.69 -9.63 -4.18
CA TYR A 131 17.56 -8.25 -3.71
C TYR A 131 16.10 -7.80 -3.85
N LEU A 132 15.49 -7.38 -2.75
CA LEU A 132 14.10 -6.95 -2.74
C LEU A 132 14.01 -5.46 -2.45
N GLY A 133 13.38 -4.71 -3.35
CA GLY A 133 13.02 -3.33 -3.08
C GLY A 133 12.13 -3.23 -1.83
N ALA A 134 12.26 -2.12 -1.10
CA ALA A 134 11.56 -1.96 0.18
C ALA A 134 10.02 -1.83 0.05
N HIS A 135 9.51 -1.52 -1.15
CA HIS A 135 8.07 -1.46 -1.44
C HIS A 135 7.54 -2.74 -2.12
N THR A 136 8.31 -3.82 -2.07
CA THR A 136 7.83 -5.14 -2.51
C THR A 136 6.76 -5.66 -1.56
N ARG A 137 5.97 -6.63 -2.04
CA ARG A 137 4.87 -7.22 -1.27
C ARG A 137 5.35 -7.79 0.07
N ALA A 138 4.57 -7.59 1.13
CA ALA A 138 4.85 -8.17 2.44
C ALA A 138 5.03 -9.70 2.34
N SER A 139 5.97 -10.22 3.13
CA SER A 139 6.39 -11.63 3.15
C SER A 139 6.91 -12.22 1.84
N LEU A 140 7.13 -11.41 0.79
CA LEU A 140 7.58 -11.90 -0.51
C LEU A 140 8.91 -12.65 -0.41
N GLY A 141 9.90 -12.09 0.29
CA GLY A 141 11.21 -12.74 0.44
C GLY A 141 11.13 -14.10 1.12
N HIS A 142 10.42 -14.18 2.25
CA HIS A 142 10.20 -15.45 2.96
C HIS A 142 9.52 -16.49 2.07
N HIS A 143 8.50 -16.08 1.32
CA HIS A 143 7.81 -16.94 0.37
C HIS A 143 8.75 -17.43 -0.75
N LEU A 144 9.55 -16.55 -1.36
CA LEU A 144 10.51 -16.92 -2.40
C LEU A 144 11.54 -17.94 -1.88
N CYS A 145 12.14 -17.68 -0.71
CA CYS A 145 13.07 -18.61 -0.08
C CYS A 145 12.44 -19.98 0.17
N SER A 146 11.24 -20.00 0.73
CA SER A 146 10.50 -21.25 0.97
C SER A 146 10.22 -22.03 -0.32
N GLN A 147 9.76 -21.37 -1.38
CA GLN A 147 9.41 -22.01 -2.65
C GLN A 147 10.62 -22.45 -3.49
N LEU A 148 11.80 -21.87 -3.23
CA LEU A 148 13.04 -22.17 -3.93
C LEU A 148 13.99 -23.07 -3.14
N GLY A 149 13.67 -23.36 -1.87
CA GLY A 149 14.56 -24.10 -0.97
C GLY A 149 15.83 -23.31 -0.61
N LEU A 150 15.75 -21.98 -0.57
CA LEU A 150 16.86 -21.11 -0.21
C LEU A 150 16.77 -20.67 1.26
N PRO A 151 17.89 -20.57 1.99
CA PRO A 151 17.89 -19.96 3.31
C PRO A 151 17.60 -18.46 3.25
N LEU A 152 17.09 -17.88 4.35
CA LEU A 152 16.83 -16.43 4.43
C LEU A 152 18.10 -15.58 4.29
N SER A 153 19.28 -16.16 4.53
CA SER A 153 20.58 -15.51 4.29
C SER A 153 20.85 -15.21 2.81
N CYS A 154 20.06 -15.78 1.89
CA CYS A 154 20.07 -15.44 0.46
C CYS A 154 19.24 -14.18 0.15
N LEU A 155 18.53 -13.60 1.11
CA LEU A 155 17.74 -12.39 0.91
C LEU A 155 18.50 -11.15 1.37
N ARG A 156 18.42 -10.10 0.57
CA ARG A 156 18.91 -8.77 0.95
C ARG A 156 17.84 -7.74 0.65
N MET A 157 17.40 -7.00 1.67
CA MET A 157 16.53 -5.84 1.46
C MET A 157 17.38 -4.69 0.90
N VAL A 158 16.89 -4.06 -0.16
CA VAL A 158 17.60 -2.94 -0.77
C VAL A 158 17.37 -1.69 0.09
N PRO A 159 18.45 -0.97 0.49
CA PRO A 159 18.31 0.26 1.24
C PRO A 159 17.52 1.32 0.45
N GLN A 160 16.82 2.18 1.19
CA GLN A 160 16.07 3.30 0.63
C GLN A 160 16.80 4.61 0.85
N THR A 161 16.61 5.56 -0.07
CA THR A 161 17.13 6.91 0.08
C THR A 161 16.49 7.58 1.30
N ARG A 162 17.31 8.15 2.19
CA ARG A 162 16.87 8.83 3.43
C ARG A 162 16.93 10.36 3.31
N THR A 163 16.48 10.92 2.19
CA THR A 163 16.44 12.37 2.05
C THR A 163 15.10 12.91 2.55
N PRO A 164 15.07 13.76 3.59
CA PRO A 164 13.84 14.42 4.03
C PRO A 164 13.14 15.11 2.84
N GLY A 165 11.85 14.87 2.64
CA GLY A 165 11.08 15.44 1.53
C GLY A 165 11.23 14.75 0.16
N LYS A 166 12.10 13.74 0.03
CA LYS A 166 12.04 12.77 -1.08
C LYS A 166 11.59 11.43 -0.54
N LEU A 167 10.73 10.76 -1.30
CA LEU A 167 10.32 9.41 -0.96
C LEU A 167 11.47 8.44 -0.88
N TYR A 168 11.24 7.40 -0.09
CA TYR A 168 12.04 6.21 0.06
C TYR A 168 12.09 5.35 -1.22
N GLN A 169 12.65 5.90 -2.30
CA GLN A 169 13.04 5.13 -3.48
C GLN A 169 14.19 4.20 -3.13
N THR A 170 14.36 3.15 -3.93
CA THR A 170 15.57 2.34 -3.90
C THR A 170 16.82 3.21 -4.08
N ASP A 171 17.73 3.14 -3.11
CA ASP A 171 19.03 3.81 -3.17
C ASP A 171 19.97 3.02 -4.09
N LEU A 172 20.21 3.55 -5.29
CA LEU A 172 21.04 2.93 -6.31
C LEU A 172 22.50 2.77 -5.87
N GLU A 173 23.06 3.76 -5.17
CA GLU A 173 24.45 3.72 -4.71
C GLU A 173 24.61 2.70 -3.58
N ALA A 174 23.63 2.64 -2.67
CA ALA A 174 23.62 1.62 -1.63
C ALA A 174 23.44 0.21 -2.21
N LEU A 175 22.58 0.04 -3.22
CA LEU A 175 22.45 -1.23 -3.92
C LEU A 175 23.75 -1.65 -4.60
N GLU A 176 24.43 -0.73 -5.29
CA GLU A 176 25.73 -1.01 -5.93
C GLU A 176 26.78 -1.48 -4.92
N ARG A 177 26.86 -0.82 -3.75
CA ARG A 177 27.73 -1.25 -2.65
C ARG A 177 27.36 -2.64 -2.14
N CYS A 178 26.07 -2.93 -1.95
CA CYS A 178 25.62 -4.26 -1.52
C CYS A 178 26.00 -5.35 -2.53
N LEU A 179 25.77 -5.09 -3.83
CA LEU A 179 26.13 -6.00 -4.91
C LEU A 179 27.64 -6.27 -4.94
N ALA A 180 28.47 -5.22 -4.85
CA ALA A 180 29.91 -5.35 -4.85
C ALA A 180 30.44 -6.11 -3.61
N GLU A 181 29.87 -5.85 -2.43
CA GLU A 181 30.20 -6.55 -1.20
C GLU A 181 29.87 -8.05 -1.30
N ASP A 182 28.67 -8.39 -1.76
CA ASP A 182 28.26 -9.79 -1.91
C ASP A 182 29.13 -10.54 -2.93
N VAL A 183 29.53 -9.88 -4.02
CA VAL A 183 30.50 -10.42 -4.98
C VAL A 183 31.87 -10.64 -4.32
N SER A 184 32.35 -9.71 -3.49
CA SER A 184 33.63 -9.85 -2.77
C SER A 184 33.61 -10.99 -1.74
N GLN A 185 32.43 -11.33 -1.20
CA GLN A 185 32.21 -12.46 -0.29
C GLN A 185 31.99 -13.79 -1.04
N GLY A 186 32.18 -13.83 -2.36
CA GLY A 186 32.02 -15.03 -3.18
C GLY A 186 30.58 -15.41 -3.50
N LYS A 187 29.60 -14.59 -3.08
CA LYS A 187 28.18 -14.78 -3.39
C LYS A 187 27.87 -14.36 -4.84
N ILE A 188 26.70 -14.73 -5.33
CA ILE A 188 26.28 -14.42 -6.70
C ILE A 188 24.99 -13.61 -6.68
N PRO A 189 25.05 -12.31 -7.02
CA PRO A 189 23.85 -11.54 -7.32
C PRO A 189 23.01 -12.22 -8.39
N THR A 190 21.79 -12.61 -8.04
CA THR A 190 20.96 -13.46 -8.91
C THR A 190 19.76 -12.70 -9.46
N LEU A 191 19.01 -12.00 -8.60
CA LEU A 191 17.79 -11.32 -9.01
C LEU A 191 17.52 -10.08 -8.15
N VAL A 192 17.01 -9.02 -8.78
CA VAL A 192 16.50 -7.80 -8.15
C VAL A 192 15.01 -7.68 -8.47
N VAL A 193 14.18 -7.52 -7.43
CA VAL A 193 12.74 -7.21 -7.57
C VAL A 193 12.53 -5.72 -7.34
N ALA A 194 12.00 -5.04 -8.36
CA ALA A 194 11.73 -3.61 -8.35
C ALA A 194 10.23 -3.33 -8.48
N SER A 195 9.80 -2.19 -7.93
CA SER A 195 8.42 -1.75 -8.00
C SER A 195 8.20 -0.65 -9.05
N ALA A 196 7.19 -0.84 -9.89
CA ALA A 196 6.64 0.17 -10.79
C ALA A 196 5.20 0.46 -10.39
N GLY A 197 5.02 1.26 -9.33
CA GLY A 197 3.73 1.58 -8.74
C GLY A 197 3.35 0.54 -7.70
N SER A 198 4.03 0.57 -6.55
CA SER A 198 3.83 -0.37 -5.45
C SER A 198 2.35 -0.45 -5.02
N PRO A 199 1.83 -1.62 -4.62
CA PRO A 199 0.43 -1.76 -4.23
C PRO A 199 -0.01 -0.79 -3.12
N ALA A 200 0.84 -0.54 -2.12
CA ALA A 200 0.46 0.23 -0.94
C ALA A 200 0.41 1.75 -1.16
N VAL A 201 1.39 2.33 -1.86
CA VAL A 201 1.56 3.79 -1.97
C VAL A 201 1.90 4.27 -3.38
N GLY A 202 1.79 3.39 -4.38
CA GLY A 202 2.10 3.74 -5.78
C GLY A 202 3.56 4.11 -6.05
N GLN A 203 4.51 3.69 -5.20
CA GLN A 203 5.93 4.02 -5.35
C GLN A 203 6.52 3.41 -6.63
N VAL A 204 7.36 4.17 -7.32
CA VAL A 204 8.15 3.72 -8.46
C VAL A 204 9.63 3.77 -8.09
N ASP A 205 10.33 2.66 -8.30
CA ASP A 205 11.78 2.56 -8.20
C ASP A 205 12.47 3.15 -9.45
N PRO A 206 13.73 3.61 -9.33
CA PRO A 206 14.50 4.12 -10.46
C PRO A 206 14.89 3.02 -11.47
N LEU A 207 13.93 2.55 -12.26
CA LEU A 207 14.05 1.36 -13.12
C LEU A 207 15.20 1.44 -14.13
N GLN A 208 15.52 2.63 -14.65
CA GLN A 208 16.64 2.80 -15.59
C GLN A 208 17.98 2.53 -14.91
N GLY A 209 18.21 3.11 -13.73
CA GLY A 209 19.42 2.91 -12.95
C GLY A 209 19.53 1.46 -12.47
N LEU A 210 18.41 0.86 -12.04
CA LEU A 210 18.36 -0.55 -11.69
C LEU A 210 18.69 -1.46 -12.86
N GLN A 211 18.17 -1.17 -14.06
CA GLN A 211 18.46 -1.96 -15.25
C GLN A 211 19.95 -1.92 -15.61
N GLU A 212 20.59 -0.75 -15.49
CA GLU A 212 22.03 -0.62 -15.75
C GLU A 212 22.86 -1.38 -14.71
N LEU A 213 22.53 -1.25 -13.42
CA LEU A 213 23.17 -2.02 -12.34
C LEU A 213 23.02 -3.53 -12.52
N CYS A 214 21.80 -3.99 -12.82
CA CYS A 214 21.52 -5.40 -13.03
C CYS A 214 22.32 -5.95 -14.23
N LYS A 215 22.47 -5.17 -15.31
CA LYS A 215 23.35 -5.57 -16.42
C LYS A 215 24.82 -5.66 -16.01
N ARG A 216 25.35 -4.66 -15.29
CA ARG A 216 26.76 -4.64 -14.85
C ARG A 216 27.11 -5.82 -13.93
N HIS A 217 26.21 -6.19 -13.03
CA HIS A 217 26.40 -7.31 -12.10
C HIS A 217 25.79 -8.63 -12.60
N GLU A 218 25.30 -8.66 -13.84
CA GLU A 218 24.59 -9.78 -14.45
C GLU A 218 23.47 -10.36 -13.57
N ALA A 219 22.74 -9.51 -12.85
CA ALA A 219 21.56 -9.89 -12.06
C ALA A 219 20.28 -9.76 -12.90
N TRP A 220 19.30 -10.61 -12.64
CA TRP A 220 17.99 -10.55 -13.30
C TRP A 220 17.14 -9.40 -12.73
N LEU A 221 16.53 -8.56 -13.56
CA LEU A 221 15.58 -7.54 -13.07
C LEU A 221 14.12 -7.97 -13.28
N HIS A 222 13.39 -8.23 -12.20
CA HIS A 222 11.93 -8.40 -12.23
C HIS A 222 11.22 -7.12 -11.80
N VAL A 223 10.20 -6.70 -12.54
CA VAL A 223 9.40 -5.51 -12.21
C VAL A 223 7.94 -5.88 -11.96
N GLU A 224 7.38 -5.39 -10.86
CA GLU A 224 5.96 -5.55 -10.51
C GLU A 224 5.34 -4.23 -10.06
N GLY A 225 4.04 -4.04 -10.26
CA GLY A 225 3.30 -2.88 -9.75
C GLY A 225 2.24 -2.35 -10.73
N HIS A 226 1.35 -1.52 -10.21
CA HIS A 226 0.15 -1.06 -10.93
C HIS A 226 0.46 -0.03 -12.02
N ALA A 227 1.61 0.66 -11.97
CA ALA A 227 1.96 1.63 -13.00
C ALA A 227 2.27 0.93 -14.34
N LEU A 228 2.61 -0.37 -14.32
CA LEU A 228 2.76 -1.20 -15.52
C LEU A 228 1.48 -1.25 -16.37
N ALA A 229 0.30 -1.07 -15.77
CA ALA A 229 -0.97 -0.99 -16.50
C ALA A 229 -0.93 0.11 -17.58
N ALA A 230 -0.28 1.24 -17.30
CA ALA A 230 -0.21 2.38 -18.21
C ALA A 230 0.57 2.10 -19.50
N LEU A 231 1.38 1.04 -19.56
CA LEU A 231 2.16 0.69 -20.77
C LEU A 231 1.28 0.46 -21.99
N CYS A 232 0.04 0.00 -21.80
CA CYS A 232 -0.90 -0.21 -22.90
C CYS A 232 -1.42 1.09 -23.51
N LEU A 233 -1.36 2.21 -22.81
CA LEU A 233 -1.92 3.49 -23.25
C LEU A 233 -1.03 4.25 -24.24
N VAL A 234 0.26 3.91 -24.31
CA VAL A 234 1.21 4.66 -25.13
C VAL A 234 1.16 4.17 -26.58
N SER A 235 0.76 5.07 -27.49
CA SER A 235 0.55 4.78 -28.90
C SER A 235 1.81 4.91 -29.77
N VAL A 236 3.00 4.71 -29.20
CA VAL A 236 4.26 4.76 -29.98
C VAL A 236 4.52 3.38 -30.59
N PRO A 237 4.41 3.22 -31.92
CA PRO A 237 4.63 1.93 -32.55
C PRO A 237 6.09 1.49 -32.36
N ASN A 238 6.27 0.22 -31.99
CA ASN A 238 7.54 -0.52 -32.02
C ASN A 238 8.66 -0.07 -31.06
N LEU A 239 8.41 0.83 -30.10
CA LEU A 239 9.39 1.10 -29.05
C LEU A 239 9.18 0.13 -27.87
N PRO A 240 10.11 -0.82 -27.58
CA PRO A 240 9.96 -1.69 -26.41
C PRO A 240 9.90 -0.87 -25.12
N ALA A 241 9.04 -1.30 -24.20
CA ALA A 241 9.03 -0.78 -22.84
C ALA A 241 10.32 -1.24 -22.13
N ARG A 242 11.10 -0.29 -21.61
CA ARG A 242 12.32 -0.60 -20.84
C ARG A 242 11.94 -0.95 -19.40
N THR A 243 11.41 -2.15 -19.18
CA THR A 243 10.78 -2.56 -17.90
C THR A 243 11.37 -3.83 -17.30
N GLY A 244 12.69 -3.99 -17.36
CA GLY A 244 13.40 -5.16 -16.82
C GLY A 244 13.44 -6.36 -17.75
N ASP A 245 13.70 -7.53 -17.18
CA ASP A 245 13.83 -8.83 -17.86
C ASP A 245 12.61 -9.72 -17.69
N SER A 246 11.78 -9.42 -16.68
CA SER A 246 10.44 -9.98 -16.54
C SER A 246 9.50 -9.00 -15.84
N VAL A 247 8.21 -9.15 -16.12
CA VAL A 247 7.14 -8.35 -15.52
C VAL A 247 5.95 -9.22 -15.09
N SER A 248 5.32 -8.89 -13.98
CA SER A 248 4.07 -9.51 -13.51
C SER A 248 2.88 -8.58 -13.79
N LEU A 249 1.87 -9.10 -14.50
CA LEU A 249 0.70 -8.38 -14.98
C LEU A 249 -0.58 -9.06 -14.43
N PRO A 250 -1.17 -8.57 -13.32
CA PRO A 250 -2.44 -9.05 -12.79
C PRO A 250 -3.63 -8.52 -13.62
N LEU A 251 -3.74 -8.98 -14.87
CA LEU A 251 -4.72 -8.47 -15.83
C LEU A 251 -6.17 -8.63 -15.36
N GLY A 252 -6.49 -9.72 -14.64
CA GLY A 252 -7.81 -9.92 -14.06
C GLY A 252 -8.22 -8.79 -13.13
N THR A 253 -7.32 -8.39 -12.25
CA THR A 253 -7.51 -7.25 -11.34
C THR A 253 -7.68 -5.97 -12.14
N TRP A 254 -6.71 -5.60 -12.98
CA TRP A 254 -6.71 -4.32 -13.71
C TRP A 254 -7.91 -4.12 -14.64
N LEU A 255 -8.43 -5.22 -15.19
CA LEU A 255 -9.53 -5.19 -16.14
C LEU A 255 -10.86 -5.55 -15.51
N GLY A 256 -10.92 -5.89 -14.22
CA GLY A 256 -12.15 -6.34 -13.55
C GLY A 256 -12.70 -7.66 -14.11
N LEU A 257 -11.83 -8.56 -14.58
CA LEU A 257 -12.21 -9.87 -15.08
C LEU A 257 -12.10 -10.92 -13.97
N PRO A 258 -13.19 -11.65 -13.63
CA PRO A 258 -13.17 -12.61 -12.54
C PRO A 258 -12.41 -13.88 -12.92
N SER A 259 -11.67 -14.44 -11.97
CA SER A 259 -11.07 -15.79 -12.05
C SER A 259 -10.20 -16.07 -13.29
N VAL A 260 -9.62 -15.06 -13.91
CA VAL A 260 -8.64 -15.24 -15.00
C VAL A 260 -7.22 -15.43 -14.41
N PRO A 261 -6.33 -16.16 -15.10
CA PRO A 261 -4.97 -16.35 -14.63
C PRO A 261 -4.18 -15.05 -14.60
N TYR A 262 -3.22 -14.99 -13.67
CA TYR A 262 -2.15 -14.00 -13.68
C TYR A 262 -1.19 -14.26 -14.86
N VAL A 263 -0.55 -13.19 -15.31
CA VAL A 263 0.39 -13.24 -16.43
C VAL A 263 1.76 -12.78 -15.98
N THR A 264 2.79 -13.56 -16.27
CA THR A 264 4.19 -13.12 -16.16
C THR A 264 4.82 -13.17 -17.54
N LEU A 265 5.32 -12.03 -18.02
CA LEU A 265 6.13 -11.95 -19.22
C LEU A 265 7.61 -12.01 -18.81
N TYR A 266 8.42 -12.74 -19.56
CA TYR A 266 9.83 -12.88 -19.28
C TYR A 266 10.64 -13.05 -20.56
N LYS A 267 11.85 -12.52 -20.57
CA LYS A 267 12.82 -12.79 -21.63
C LYS A 267 13.35 -14.21 -21.48
N THR A 268 13.66 -14.87 -22.57
CA THR A 268 14.30 -16.19 -22.51
C THR A 268 15.37 -16.29 -23.59
N GLY A 269 16.58 -16.67 -23.19
CA GLY A 269 17.66 -17.01 -24.12
C GLY A 269 17.62 -18.49 -24.52
N GLU A 270 17.20 -19.36 -23.61
CA GLU A 270 17.22 -20.81 -23.80
C GLU A 270 15.92 -21.48 -23.31
N ALA A 271 15.22 -22.14 -24.23
CA ALA A 271 13.95 -22.82 -23.92
C ALA A 271 14.12 -23.96 -22.88
N ALA A 272 15.29 -24.61 -22.84
CA ALA A 272 15.57 -25.68 -21.89
C ALA A 272 15.57 -25.19 -20.43
N LEU A 273 16.14 -24.00 -20.16
CA LEU A 273 16.17 -23.42 -18.83
C LEU A 273 14.76 -22.99 -18.39
N ALA A 274 13.97 -22.40 -19.30
CA ALA A 274 12.58 -22.07 -19.04
C ALA A 274 11.74 -23.33 -18.72
N HIS A 275 12.02 -24.43 -19.41
CA HIS A 275 11.40 -25.73 -19.12
C HIS A 275 11.77 -26.25 -17.73
N ALA A 276 13.07 -26.27 -17.39
CA ALA A 276 13.56 -26.68 -16.07
C ALA A 276 13.00 -25.82 -14.93
N ALA A 277 12.81 -24.52 -15.17
CA ALA A 277 12.22 -23.60 -14.20
C ALA A 277 10.71 -23.85 -13.94
N GLY A 278 10.05 -24.62 -14.82
CA GLY A 278 8.60 -24.84 -14.82
C GLY A 278 7.80 -23.72 -15.49
N LEU A 279 8.44 -22.85 -16.28
CA LEU A 279 7.77 -21.79 -17.04
C LEU A 279 7.08 -22.32 -18.31
N SER A 280 7.35 -23.57 -18.69
CA SER A 280 6.56 -24.29 -19.68
C SER A 280 5.69 -25.34 -18.97
N SER A 281 4.36 -25.25 -19.10
CA SER A 281 3.48 -26.27 -18.55
C SER A 281 3.68 -27.63 -19.24
N PHE A 282 3.78 -28.67 -18.42
CA PHE A 282 3.86 -30.08 -18.83
C PHE A 282 2.51 -30.63 -19.32
N SER A 283 1.39 -30.02 -18.91
CA SER A 283 0.04 -30.51 -19.20
C SER A 283 -0.71 -29.57 -20.15
N VAL A 284 -1.41 -30.17 -21.12
CA VAL A 284 -2.25 -29.43 -22.07
C VAL A 284 -3.46 -28.81 -21.36
N HIS A 285 -4.00 -29.51 -20.34
CA HIS A 285 -5.14 -29.05 -19.56
C HIS A 285 -4.81 -27.79 -18.74
N SER A 286 -3.63 -27.72 -18.12
CA SER A 286 -3.19 -26.51 -17.40
C SER A 286 -3.00 -25.34 -18.36
N LYS A 287 -2.54 -25.58 -19.60
CA LYS A 287 -2.44 -24.50 -20.60
C LYS A 287 -3.80 -23.98 -21.06
N LEU A 288 -4.86 -24.78 -20.98
CA LEU A 288 -6.22 -24.33 -21.32
C LEU A 288 -6.78 -23.32 -20.31
N GLN A 289 -6.19 -23.19 -19.13
CA GLN A 289 -6.57 -22.18 -18.12
C GLN A 289 -6.40 -20.74 -18.62
N CYS A 290 -5.65 -20.50 -19.71
CA CYS A 290 -5.59 -19.18 -20.34
C CYS A 290 -6.83 -18.83 -21.19
N LEU A 291 -7.71 -19.80 -21.50
CA LEU A 291 -8.87 -19.57 -22.36
C LEU A 291 -9.80 -18.46 -21.82
N PRO A 292 -10.11 -18.40 -20.51
CA PRO A 292 -10.94 -17.32 -19.99
C PRO A 292 -10.32 -15.94 -20.11
N LEU A 293 -9.01 -15.83 -19.91
CA LEU A 293 -8.29 -14.61 -20.21
C LEU A 293 -8.44 -14.25 -21.69
N TRP A 294 -8.15 -15.18 -22.61
CA TRP A 294 -8.30 -14.95 -24.05
C TRP A 294 -9.70 -14.47 -24.42
N VAL A 295 -10.77 -15.10 -23.91
CA VAL A 295 -12.15 -14.67 -24.17
C VAL A 295 -12.43 -13.27 -23.62
N GLY A 296 -12.01 -12.97 -22.38
CA GLY A 296 -12.20 -11.64 -21.81
C GLY A 296 -11.48 -10.56 -22.61
N LEU A 297 -10.25 -10.86 -23.04
CA LEU A 297 -9.45 -10.01 -23.91
C LEU A 297 -10.10 -9.77 -25.29
N GLN A 298 -10.66 -10.81 -25.92
CA GLN A 298 -11.41 -10.69 -27.19
C GLN A 298 -12.73 -9.93 -27.01
N SER A 299 -13.45 -10.15 -25.91
CA SER A 299 -14.71 -9.49 -25.61
C SER A 299 -14.55 -7.99 -25.38
N LEU A 300 -13.48 -7.58 -24.69
CA LEU A 300 -13.13 -6.17 -24.53
C LEU A 300 -12.60 -5.55 -25.82
N GLY A 301 -11.88 -6.33 -26.60
CA GLY A 301 -11.07 -5.84 -27.72
C GLY A 301 -9.99 -4.86 -27.26
N HIS A 302 -9.25 -4.31 -28.23
CA HIS A 302 -8.17 -3.37 -27.92
C HIS A 302 -8.69 -2.09 -27.26
N GLN A 303 -9.72 -1.46 -27.84
CA GLN A 303 -10.25 -0.20 -27.33
C GLN A 303 -10.90 -0.34 -25.95
N GLY A 304 -11.68 -1.39 -25.71
CA GLY A 304 -12.32 -1.60 -24.41
C GLY A 304 -11.30 -1.77 -23.29
N LEU A 305 -10.21 -2.50 -23.54
CA LEU A 305 -9.10 -2.64 -22.60
C LEU A 305 -8.46 -1.29 -22.28
N LEU A 306 -8.11 -0.51 -23.30
CA LEU A 306 -7.50 0.81 -23.11
C LEU A 306 -8.42 1.73 -22.30
N GLN A 307 -9.71 1.75 -22.61
CA GLN A 307 -10.70 2.56 -21.89
C GLN A 307 -10.79 2.14 -20.42
N ARG A 308 -10.74 0.84 -20.10
CA ARG A 308 -10.74 0.36 -18.70
C ARG A 308 -9.55 0.87 -17.91
N VAL A 309 -8.34 0.74 -18.46
CA VAL A 309 -7.12 1.22 -17.79
C VAL A 309 -7.12 2.74 -17.67
N LEU A 310 -7.47 3.44 -18.76
CA LEU A 310 -7.51 4.90 -18.82
C LEU A 310 -8.52 5.47 -17.81
N HIS A 311 -9.69 4.86 -17.68
CA HIS A 311 -10.70 5.23 -16.70
C HIS A 311 -10.15 5.15 -15.27
N CYS A 312 -9.54 4.02 -14.89
CA CYS A 312 -8.96 3.84 -13.57
C CYS A 312 -7.87 4.88 -13.23
N LEU A 313 -6.97 5.16 -14.19
CA LEU A 313 -5.91 6.15 -13.99
C LEU A 313 -6.47 7.58 -13.89
N ARG A 314 -7.51 7.92 -14.65
CA ARG A 314 -8.19 9.22 -14.54
C ARG A 314 -8.86 9.43 -13.19
N LEU A 315 -9.55 8.40 -12.67
CA LEU A 315 -10.16 8.47 -11.33
C LEU A 315 -9.11 8.75 -10.25
N SER A 316 -7.96 8.09 -10.35
CA SER A 316 -6.86 8.26 -9.40
C SER A 316 -6.21 9.64 -9.51
N GLU A 317 -5.96 10.12 -10.74
CA GLU A 317 -5.44 11.48 -10.99
C GLU A 317 -6.40 12.54 -10.44
N MET A 318 -7.71 12.37 -10.66
CA MET A 318 -8.72 13.30 -10.19
C MET A 318 -8.80 13.33 -8.65
N LEU A 319 -8.80 12.17 -7.98
CA LEU A 319 -8.77 12.16 -6.51
C LEU A 319 -7.49 12.82 -6.00
N ARG A 320 -6.34 12.52 -6.61
CA ARG A 320 -5.07 13.13 -6.22
C ARG A 320 -5.11 14.65 -6.32
N GLU A 321 -5.63 15.18 -7.42
CA GLU A 321 -5.82 16.62 -7.63
C GLU A 321 -6.71 17.28 -6.59
N ARG A 322 -7.78 16.60 -6.17
CA ARG A 322 -8.66 17.08 -5.11
C ARG A 322 -7.95 17.10 -3.76
N LEU A 323 -7.27 16.00 -3.39
CA LEU A 323 -6.60 15.89 -2.10
C LEU A 323 -5.44 16.88 -1.93
N ASP A 324 -4.71 17.22 -3.01
CA ASP A 324 -3.65 18.24 -2.95
C ASP A 324 -4.19 19.64 -2.53
N GLN A 325 -5.50 19.87 -2.59
CA GLN A 325 -6.16 21.12 -2.21
C GLN A 325 -6.80 21.07 -0.80
N VAL A 326 -6.74 19.94 -0.10
CA VAL A 326 -7.42 19.74 1.19
C VAL A 326 -6.43 19.93 2.34
N PRO A 327 -6.60 20.96 3.20
CA PRO A 327 -5.76 21.12 4.39
C PRO A 327 -6.01 19.98 5.38
N GLY A 328 -4.99 19.61 6.15
CA GLY A 328 -5.05 18.48 7.08
C GLY A 328 -5.04 17.10 6.41
N ILE A 329 -4.87 17.02 5.10
CA ILE A 329 -4.63 15.75 4.39
C ILE A 329 -3.17 15.66 3.95
N ASP A 330 -2.53 14.57 4.35
CA ASP A 330 -1.19 14.18 3.91
C ASP A 330 -1.31 13.02 2.91
N VAL A 331 -0.91 13.27 1.67
CA VAL A 331 -0.88 12.25 0.62
C VAL A 331 0.45 11.49 0.71
N VAL A 332 0.35 10.24 1.14
CA VAL A 332 1.49 9.33 1.26
C VAL A 332 1.90 8.81 -0.11
N GLY A 333 3.19 8.91 -0.40
CA GLY A 333 3.74 8.54 -1.70
C GLY A 333 4.17 9.78 -2.45
N ARG A 334 4.25 9.67 -3.78
CA ARG A 334 5.05 10.64 -4.55
C ARG A 334 4.37 11.96 -4.79
N PRO A 335 5.14 13.07 -4.85
CA PRO A 335 4.63 14.28 -5.45
C PRO A 335 4.31 14.00 -6.93
N ARG A 336 3.39 14.79 -7.48
CA ARG A 336 3.07 14.72 -8.90
C ARG A 336 4.30 15.13 -9.71
N ALA A 337 4.51 14.48 -10.84
CA ALA A 337 5.61 14.81 -11.73
C ALA A 337 5.43 16.23 -12.29
N VAL A 338 6.51 17.00 -12.32
CA VAL A 338 6.55 18.36 -12.87
C VAL A 338 7.46 18.41 -14.10
N SER A 339 7.10 19.25 -15.06
CA SER A 339 7.91 19.56 -16.23
C SER A 339 9.15 20.37 -15.84
N LYS A 340 10.07 20.56 -16.78
CA LYS A 340 11.25 21.41 -16.57
C LYS A 340 10.86 22.87 -16.30
N GLU A 341 9.71 23.30 -16.79
CA GLU A 341 9.12 24.61 -16.57
C GLU A 341 8.29 24.70 -15.28
N GLY A 342 8.25 23.63 -14.47
CA GLY A 342 7.53 23.58 -13.19
C GLY A 342 6.04 23.28 -13.29
N GLN A 343 5.52 22.94 -14.48
CA GLN A 343 4.10 22.60 -14.66
C GLN A 343 3.84 21.14 -14.29
N VAL A 344 2.77 20.87 -13.57
CA VAL A 344 2.40 19.49 -13.24
C VAL A 344 2.00 18.75 -14.52
N LEU A 345 2.63 17.61 -14.75
CA LEU A 345 2.36 16.75 -15.90
C LEU A 345 1.13 15.89 -15.64
N THR A 346 0.27 15.77 -16.65
CA THR A 346 -0.97 14.99 -16.56
C THR A 346 -0.89 13.70 -17.38
N LEU A 347 -1.81 12.77 -17.11
CA LEU A 347 -2.00 11.58 -17.92
C LEU A 347 -2.26 11.94 -19.39
N ALA A 348 -3.02 13.01 -19.65
CA ALA A 348 -3.29 13.48 -21.01
C ALA A 348 -2.01 13.91 -21.74
N ASP A 349 -1.06 14.54 -21.04
CA ASP A 349 0.23 14.94 -21.62
C ASP A 349 1.03 13.73 -22.11
N VAL A 350 1.04 12.65 -21.36
CA VAL A 350 1.89 11.49 -21.65
C VAL A 350 1.27 10.52 -22.65
N VAL A 351 -0.06 10.39 -22.65
CA VAL A 351 -0.77 9.53 -23.61
C VAL A 351 -0.74 10.15 -25.02
N THR A 352 -0.81 11.49 -25.12
CA THR A 352 -0.85 12.19 -26.41
C THR A 352 0.54 12.48 -26.99
N LYS A 353 1.55 12.72 -26.15
CA LYS A 353 2.93 12.96 -26.59
C LYS A 353 3.68 11.63 -26.68
N SER A 354 4.62 11.51 -27.61
CA SER A 354 5.51 10.34 -27.75
C SER A 354 6.55 10.29 -26.61
N VAL A 355 6.09 10.07 -25.39
CA VAL A 355 6.90 10.13 -24.19
C VAL A 355 7.58 8.78 -23.91
N GLY A 356 8.80 8.84 -23.37
CA GLY A 356 9.52 7.65 -22.92
C GLY A 356 8.81 6.94 -21.76
N THR A 357 8.89 5.61 -21.72
CA THR A 357 8.28 4.74 -20.69
C THR A 357 8.60 5.15 -19.25
N LEU A 358 9.77 5.74 -19.00
CA LEU A 358 10.19 6.16 -17.67
C LEU A 358 9.38 7.36 -17.18
N LEU A 359 9.23 8.40 -18.00
CA LEU A 359 8.41 9.56 -17.66
C LEU A 359 6.93 9.16 -17.53
N LEU A 360 6.47 8.15 -18.29
CA LEU A 360 5.13 7.59 -18.07
C LEU A 360 4.95 7.08 -16.64
N PHE A 361 5.89 6.27 -16.15
CA PHE A 361 5.80 5.80 -14.78
C PHE A 361 5.96 6.89 -13.76
N ASP A 362 6.65 8.00 -14.06
CA ASP A 362 6.75 9.14 -13.14
C ASP A 362 5.43 9.93 -13.04
N VAL A 363 4.67 10.01 -14.14
CA VAL A 363 3.43 10.81 -14.22
C VAL A 363 2.20 10.05 -13.72
N VAL A 364 2.02 8.78 -14.11
CA VAL A 364 0.76 8.07 -13.84
C VAL A 364 0.59 7.74 -12.36
N VAL A 365 -0.54 8.06 -11.74
CA VAL A 365 -0.79 7.75 -10.32
C VAL A 365 -1.84 6.64 -10.23
N PRO A 366 -1.46 5.34 -10.22
CA PRO A 366 -2.43 4.24 -10.18
C PRO A 366 -3.01 3.97 -8.78
N VAL A 367 -2.37 4.51 -7.74
CA VAL A 367 -2.70 4.30 -6.33
C VAL A 367 -2.57 5.66 -5.65
N VAL A 368 -3.60 6.06 -4.91
CA VAL A 368 -3.59 7.27 -4.07
C VAL A 368 -3.77 6.84 -2.63
N THR A 369 -2.77 7.09 -1.80
CA THR A 369 -2.81 6.76 -0.38
C THR A 369 -2.67 8.04 0.43
N PHE A 370 -3.53 8.24 1.41
CA PHE A 370 -3.58 9.48 2.17
C PHE A 370 -4.02 9.24 3.61
N ARG A 371 -3.74 10.21 4.47
CA ARG A 371 -4.16 10.21 5.87
C ARG A 371 -4.54 11.61 6.32
N TYR A 372 -5.40 11.67 7.32
CA TYR A 372 -5.71 12.86 8.07
C TYR A 372 -4.61 13.16 9.09
N ILE A 373 -4.14 14.41 9.09
CA ILE A 373 -3.26 15.00 10.08
C ILE A 373 -4.05 16.12 10.77
N PRO A 374 -4.25 16.06 12.09
CA PRO A 374 -4.93 17.12 12.82
C PRO A 374 -4.15 18.44 12.76
N ASP A 375 -4.84 19.55 12.54
CA ASP A 375 -4.25 20.89 12.65
C ASP A 375 -4.01 21.22 14.14
N GLU A 376 -2.75 21.28 14.56
CA GLU A 376 -2.41 21.52 15.97
C GLU A 376 -2.22 23.01 16.32
N ASP A 377 -1.99 23.88 15.35
CA ASP A 377 -1.42 25.24 15.51
C ASP A 377 -2.43 26.41 15.54
N GLY A 378 -3.71 26.15 15.80
CA GLY A 378 -4.75 27.20 15.81
C GLY A 378 -4.60 28.30 16.87
N GLU A 379 -3.69 28.19 17.84
CA GLU A 379 -3.45 29.22 18.87
C GLU A 379 -2.34 30.24 18.50
N THR A 380 -1.55 30.01 17.44
CA THR A 380 -0.41 30.91 17.12
C THR A 380 -0.81 32.19 16.36
N ASP A 381 -2.02 32.26 15.80
CA ASP A 381 -2.44 33.39 14.96
C ASP A 381 -3.27 34.45 15.70
N GLU A 382 -3.78 34.14 16.91
CA GLU A 382 -4.42 35.15 17.79
C GLU A 382 -3.42 35.87 18.70
N PHE A 383 -2.34 35.19 19.13
CA PHE A 383 -1.27 35.83 19.91
C PHE A 383 -0.31 36.67 19.06
N ARG A 384 -0.14 36.38 17.76
CA ARG A 384 0.68 37.21 16.86
C ARG A 384 0.01 38.52 16.45
N LYS A 385 -1.33 38.61 16.53
CA LYS A 385 -2.07 39.84 16.23
C LYS A 385 -2.11 40.82 17.41
N SER A 386 -1.92 40.36 18.64
CA SER A 386 -1.91 41.23 19.82
C SER A 386 -0.54 41.82 20.15
N GLU A 387 0.57 41.24 19.67
CA GLU A 387 1.93 41.78 19.86
C GLU A 387 2.45 42.60 18.66
N GLY A 388 1.68 42.72 17.57
CA GLY A 388 2.09 43.43 16.36
C GLY A 388 1.76 44.93 16.29
N GLU A 389 1.11 45.51 17.30
CA GLU A 389 0.65 46.92 17.27
C GLU A 389 1.41 47.88 18.21
N VAL A 390 2.50 47.46 18.86
CA VAL A 390 3.28 48.36 19.73
C VAL A 390 4.79 48.23 19.47
N GLU A 391 5.26 48.51 18.25
CA GLU A 391 6.66 48.94 18.03
C GLU A 391 6.90 49.49 16.61
N GLU A 392 6.17 50.54 16.21
CA GLU A 392 6.60 51.42 15.11
C GLU A 392 6.50 52.88 15.55
N GLU A 393 7.43 53.32 16.40
CA GLU A 393 7.84 54.73 16.43
C GLU A 393 9.19 54.88 17.15
N LYS A 394 10.29 54.70 16.40
CA LYS A 394 11.55 55.47 16.50
C LYS A 394 12.60 54.91 15.55
N GLY A 395 12.56 55.41 14.32
CA GLY A 395 13.69 55.35 13.39
C GLY A 395 13.88 56.71 12.74
N ARG A 396 14.92 57.45 13.14
CA ARG A 396 15.56 58.46 12.29
C ARG A 396 17.00 58.71 12.73
N GLU A 397 17.86 58.72 11.71
CA GLU A 397 19.26 59.19 11.68
C GLU A 397 20.31 58.21 12.22
N ALA A 398 21.47 57.97 11.61
CA ALA A 398 22.07 58.36 10.32
C ALA A 398 23.31 57.46 10.07
N GLU A 399 23.69 57.36 8.79
CA GLU A 399 25.00 57.11 8.17
C GLU A 399 26.19 56.49 8.94
N GLY A 400 26.90 55.57 8.26
CA GLY A 400 28.36 55.42 8.42
C GLY A 400 28.92 54.00 8.25
N ARG A 401 29.42 53.69 7.05
CA ARG A 401 30.53 52.72 6.82
C ARG A 401 31.83 53.33 7.42
N PRO A 402 32.89 52.55 7.79
CA PRO A 402 33.55 51.61 6.87
C PRO A 402 34.24 50.34 7.45
N GLU A 403 34.52 49.46 6.49
CA GLU A 403 35.62 48.49 6.27
C GLU A 403 36.59 47.97 7.37
N ALA A 404 36.90 46.67 7.16
CA ALA A 404 38.16 45.94 7.33
C ALA A 404 38.53 45.36 8.70
N VAL A 405 38.84 44.05 8.76
CA VAL A 405 40.21 43.51 8.57
C VAL A 405 40.21 41.99 8.77
N ASP A 406 40.87 41.34 7.81
CA ASP A 406 41.34 39.94 7.73
C ASP A 406 42.23 39.51 8.91
N ARG A 407 42.16 38.24 9.34
CA ARG A 407 43.31 37.47 9.84
C ARG A 407 43.01 35.96 9.95
N LYS A 408 43.48 35.23 8.92
CA LYS A 408 44.12 33.89 8.96
C LYS A 408 45.13 33.81 10.12
N GLU A 409 45.56 32.69 10.71
CA GLU A 409 45.98 31.34 10.26
C GLU A 409 46.48 30.64 11.57
N GLN A 410 46.39 29.32 11.84
CA GLN A 410 47.38 28.25 11.57
C GLN A 410 47.14 27.12 12.61
N SER A 411 46.81 25.87 12.22
CA SER A 411 47.68 24.64 12.14
C SER A 411 48.24 24.12 13.48
N GLU A 412 47.71 23.04 14.08
CA GLU A 412 48.12 21.59 13.99
C GLU A 412 49.34 21.19 14.87
N PRO A 413 49.68 19.89 15.14
CA PRO A 413 48.91 18.72 15.64
C PRO A 413 49.74 17.92 16.72
N VAL A 414 49.65 16.57 16.78
CA VAL A 414 50.48 15.53 17.52
C VAL A 414 49.76 14.94 18.77
N THR A 415 49.23 13.70 18.86
CA THR A 415 49.60 12.27 18.61
C THR A 415 50.10 11.47 19.84
N THR A 416 49.73 10.18 19.84
CA THR A 416 50.21 8.99 20.62
C THR A 416 49.60 8.75 22.01
N ALA A 417 49.38 7.53 22.52
CA ALA A 417 49.20 6.16 22.01
C ALA A 417 48.81 5.25 23.23
N GLU A 418 48.38 4.02 22.96
CA GLU A 418 48.36 2.82 23.82
C GLU A 418 47.15 2.50 24.75
N SER A 419 46.72 1.24 24.62
CA SER A 419 45.80 0.42 25.43
C SER A 419 46.64 -0.63 26.22
N PRO A 420 46.18 -1.41 27.23
CA PRO A 420 44.93 -2.22 27.20
C PRO A 420 44.22 -2.57 28.54
N THR A 421 43.10 -3.32 28.39
CA THR A 421 42.39 -4.23 29.34
C THR A 421 41.78 -3.69 30.64
N SER A 422 40.44 -3.73 30.76
CA SER A 422 39.69 -4.77 31.50
C SER A 422 38.17 -4.51 31.44
N GLU A 423 37.41 -5.60 31.45
CA GLU A 423 35.96 -5.72 31.37
C GLU A 423 35.23 -4.98 32.51
N GLU A 424 34.14 -4.28 32.19
CA GLU A 424 32.88 -4.33 32.96
C GLU A 424 31.77 -3.64 32.14
N GLN A 425 30.67 -4.37 31.96
CA GLN A 425 29.48 -3.94 31.24
C GLN A 425 28.65 -3.02 32.13
N GLU A 426 28.55 -1.73 31.79
CA GLU A 426 27.46 -0.86 32.25
C GLU A 426 26.67 -0.35 31.05
N THR A 427 25.44 -0.86 30.94
CA THR A 427 24.41 -0.42 30.01
C THR A 427 23.91 0.97 30.40
N THR A 428 24.45 2.02 29.79
CA THR A 428 23.91 3.38 29.90
C THR A 428 22.79 3.60 28.90
N HIS A 429 21.55 3.62 29.39
CA HIS A 429 20.41 4.18 28.68
C HIS A 429 20.68 5.65 28.30
N PRO A 430 20.45 6.11 27.05
CA PRO A 430 20.47 7.52 26.75
C PRO A 430 19.25 8.19 27.38
N LYS A 431 19.49 9.17 28.25
CA LYS A 431 18.47 10.07 28.80
C LYS A 431 17.77 10.80 27.66
N GLU A 432 16.49 10.51 27.49
CA GLU A 432 15.57 11.30 26.70
C GLU A 432 15.45 12.69 27.36
N THR A 433 15.81 13.72 26.62
CA THR A 433 15.49 15.10 26.94
C THR A 433 14.01 15.33 26.67
N GLU A 434 13.23 15.44 27.74
CA GLU A 434 11.84 15.86 27.74
C GLU A 434 11.68 17.26 27.14
N SER A 435 10.99 17.37 26.01
CA SER A 435 10.30 18.61 25.62
C SER A 435 9.03 18.33 24.82
N SER A 436 7.91 18.84 25.35
CA SER A 436 6.59 19.13 24.74
C SER A 436 5.69 17.98 24.25
N ALA A 437 4.68 17.67 25.09
CA ALA A 437 3.28 17.29 24.81
C ALA A 437 2.96 16.28 23.66
N SER A 438 2.69 15.03 24.07
CA SER A 438 1.81 13.99 23.49
C SER A 438 1.62 13.91 21.96
N LYS A 439 2.57 13.30 21.24
CA LYS A 439 2.25 12.57 20.00
C LYS A 439 1.77 11.19 20.39
N ASP A 440 0.48 10.98 20.56
CA ASP A 440 -0.08 9.62 20.67
C ASP A 440 -0.39 9.09 19.26
N PRO A 441 0.44 8.19 18.69
CA PRO A 441 0.19 7.63 17.36
C PRO A 441 -1.12 6.82 17.32
N SER A 442 -1.58 6.32 18.47
CA SER A 442 -2.80 5.52 18.60
C SER A 442 -4.05 6.34 18.28
N TYR A 443 -4.16 7.56 18.83
CA TYR A 443 -5.32 8.41 18.57
C TYR A 443 -5.44 8.84 17.10
N GLN A 444 -4.32 9.21 16.46
CA GLN A 444 -4.33 9.54 15.02
C GLN A 444 -4.74 8.34 14.15
N ASN A 445 -4.31 7.12 14.52
CA ASN A 445 -4.71 5.90 13.84
C ASN A 445 -6.21 5.62 14.00
N ASN A 446 -6.78 5.92 15.17
CA ASN A 446 -8.22 5.79 15.41
C ASN A 446 -9.03 6.78 14.58
N LEU A 447 -8.59 8.04 14.49
CA LEU A 447 -9.22 9.07 13.64
C LEU A 447 -9.24 8.66 12.16
N ASN A 448 -8.11 8.17 11.64
CA ASN A 448 -8.02 7.68 10.25
C ASN A 448 -8.86 6.41 10.01
N SER A 449 -8.89 5.50 10.98
CA SER A 449 -9.75 4.30 10.92
C SER A 449 -11.22 4.67 10.85
N TRP A 450 -11.66 5.60 11.71
CA TRP A 450 -13.03 6.13 11.70
C TRP A 450 -13.36 6.80 10.37
N LEU A 451 -12.46 7.67 9.88
CA LEU A 451 -12.63 8.35 8.60
C LEU A 451 -12.85 7.35 7.45
N GLY A 452 -11.98 6.34 7.32
CA GLY A 452 -12.11 5.35 6.26
C GLY A 452 -13.37 4.49 6.37
N GLN A 453 -13.84 4.18 7.59
CA GLN A 453 -15.11 3.49 7.79
C GLN A 453 -16.31 4.33 7.34
N VAL A 454 -16.33 5.61 7.71
CA VAL A 454 -17.41 6.53 7.34
C VAL A 454 -17.44 6.77 5.83
N LEU A 455 -16.28 7.01 5.20
CA LEU A 455 -16.19 7.21 3.76
C LEU A 455 -16.64 5.97 2.97
N ASN A 456 -16.27 4.76 3.42
CA ASN A 456 -16.74 3.52 2.79
C ASN A 456 -18.24 3.26 2.99
N ARG A 457 -18.81 3.70 4.11
CA ARG A 457 -20.26 3.61 4.35
C ARG A 457 -21.03 4.56 3.44
N ASP A 458 -20.56 5.81 3.33
CA ASP A 458 -21.28 6.87 2.64
C ASP A 458 -21.03 6.85 1.12
N VAL A 459 -19.84 6.43 0.68
CA VAL A 459 -19.44 6.28 -0.73
C VAL A 459 -18.84 4.90 -0.98
N PRO A 460 -19.64 3.81 -0.87
CA PRO A 460 -19.15 2.43 -0.98
C PRO A 460 -18.55 2.11 -2.34
N ARG A 461 -18.95 2.85 -3.39
CA ARG A 461 -18.44 2.67 -4.75
C ARG A 461 -17.02 3.17 -4.92
N ALA A 462 -16.49 4.00 -4.01
CA ALA A 462 -15.08 4.37 -4.02
C ALA A 462 -14.18 3.19 -3.61
N ALA A 463 -14.70 2.29 -2.76
CA ALA A 463 -14.01 1.09 -2.28
C ALA A 463 -12.59 1.39 -1.76
N LEU A 464 -12.52 2.17 -0.68
CA LEU A 464 -11.26 2.53 -0.02
C LEU A 464 -10.76 1.38 0.86
N ASP A 465 -9.47 1.11 0.81
CA ASP A 465 -8.82 0.17 1.70
C ASP A 465 -8.17 0.91 2.88
N LEU A 466 -8.22 0.31 4.08
CA LEU A 466 -7.45 0.77 5.24
C LEU A 466 -6.15 -0.01 5.32
N LEU A 467 -5.02 0.71 5.34
CA LEU A 467 -3.69 0.14 5.47
C LEU A 467 -3.03 0.61 6.76
N ASP A 468 -2.24 -0.24 7.40
CA ASP A 468 -1.29 0.15 8.44
C ASP A 468 0.12 0.19 7.84
N LEU A 469 0.69 1.39 7.76
CA LEU A 469 2.03 1.62 7.20
C LEU A 469 3.01 1.93 8.33
N TYR A 470 4.10 1.17 8.42
CA TYR A 470 5.09 1.24 9.51
C TYR A 470 5.55 2.67 9.90
N GLN A 471 5.64 3.60 8.95
CA GLN A 471 6.09 4.98 9.20
C GLN A 471 4.96 6.02 9.23
N HIS A 472 3.76 5.67 8.75
CA HIS A 472 2.66 6.63 8.56
C HIS A 472 1.41 6.29 9.39
N GLY A 473 1.36 5.10 10.00
CA GLY A 473 0.20 4.60 10.71
C GLY A 473 -0.94 4.21 9.76
N VAL A 474 -2.17 4.35 10.25
CA VAL A 474 -3.37 4.02 9.47
C VAL A 474 -3.60 5.04 8.36
N CYS A 475 -3.64 4.54 7.13
CA CYS A 475 -3.86 5.32 5.90
C CYS A 475 -5.04 4.76 5.10
N LEU A 476 -5.67 5.62 4.32
CA LEU A 476 -6.71 5.27 3.36
C LEU A 476 -6.08 5.13 1.98
N ARG A 477 -6.38 4.04 1.28
CA ARG A 477 -5.86 3.73 -0.05
C ARG A 477 -7.00 3.63 -1.06
N PHE A 478 -6.86 4.38 -2.15
CA PHE A 478 -7.72 4.33 -3.32
C PHE A 478 -6.95 3.74 -4.50
N CYS A 479 -7.36 2.56 -4.98
CA CYS A 479 -6.80 1.94 -6.18
C CYS A 479 -7.89 1.48 -7.15
N PRO A 480 -8.36 2.38 -8.05
CA PRO A 480 -9.34 2.08 -9.08
C PRO A 480 -9.00 0.88 -9.99
N LEU A 481 -7.73 0.56 -10.17
CA LEU A 481 -7.32 -0.62 -10.93
C LEU A 481 -7.72 -1.94 -10.26
N GLU A 482 -8.01 -1.95 -8.97
CA GLU A 482 -8.48 -3.14 -8.25
C GLU A 482 -10.00 -3.14 -8.05
N SER A 483 -10.61 -1.95 -7.99
CA SER A 483 -11.99 -1.79 -7.55
C SER A 483 -12.94 -1.23 -8.61
N ALA A 484 -12.51 -0.34 -9.50
CA ALA A 484 -13.45 0.49 -10.27
C ALA A 484 -14.40 -0.30 -11.17
N HIS A 485 -13.92 -1.33 -11.85
CA HIS A 485 -14.75 -2.19 -12.71
C HIS A 485 -15.65 -3.14 -11.91
N VAL A 486 -15.30 -3.40 -10.65
CA VAL A 486 -16.07 -4.26 -9.75
C VAL A 486 -17.23 -3.48 -9.12
N PHE A 487 -16.99 -2.24 -8.68
CA PHE A 487 -17.98 -1.39 -8.02
C PHE A 487 -18.68 -0.41 -8.99
N GLY A 488 -18.22 -0.35 -10.24
CA GLY A 488 -18.68 0.57 -11.27
C GLY A 488 -18.35 2.03 -10.94
N THR A 489 -17.24 2.29 -10.25
CA THR A 489 -16.81 3.62 -9.80
C THR A 489 -16.69 4.58 -10.98
N THR A 490 -17.24 5.77 -10.84
CA THR A 490 -17.26 6.84 -11.83
C THR A 490 -16.58 8.10 -11.29
N THR A 491 -16.42 9.11 -12.14
CA THR A 491 -15.92 10.42 -11.70
C THR A 491 -16.86 11.09 -10.70
N GLN A 492 -18.18 10.86 -10.83
CA GLN A 492 -19.13 11.40 -9.86
C GLN A 492 -18.90 10.82 -8.46
N ASP A 493 -18.63 9.52 -8.34
CA ASP A 493 -18.36 8.88 -7.04
C ASP A 493 -17.08 9.47 -6.38
N VAL A 494 -16.09 9.89 -7.18
CA VAL A 494 -14.87 10.54 -6.65
C VAL A 494 -15.16 11.98 -6.18
N GLU A 495 -16.02 12.72 -6.87
CA GLU A 495 -16.48 14.04 -6.39
C GLU A 495 -17.33 13.92 -5.12
N GLU A 496 -18.20 12.91 -5.05
CA GLU A 496 -18.98 12.59 -3.85
C GLU A 496 -18.06 12.18 -2.68
N LEU A 497 -17.02 11.38 -2.96
CA LEU A 497 -15.99 11.03 -1.98
C LEU A 497 -15.29 12.28 -1.44
N HIS A 498 -14.86 13.18 -2.33
CA HIS A 498 -14.20 14.42 -1.93
C HIS A 498 -15.13 15.32 -1.10
N GLY A 499 -16.39 15.49 -1.52
CA GLY A 499 -17.38 16.25 -0.77
C GLY A 499 -17.70 15.63 0.60
N CYS A 500 -17.74 14.30 0.69
CA CYS A 500 -17.89 13.58 1.95
C CYS A 500 -16.68 13.78 2.85
N LEU A 501 -15.46 13.64 2.30
CA LEU A 501 -14.21 13.87 3.02
C LEU A 501 -14.18 15.24 3.68
N LEU A 502 -14.49 16.32 2.96
CA LEU A 502 -14.51 17.67 3.51
C LEU A 502 -15.49 17.81 4.69
N LYS A 503 -16.67 17.19 4.61
CA LYS A 503 -17.65 17.18 5.71
C LYS A 503 -17.13 16.43 6.93
N GLN A 504 -16.51 15.26 6.73
CA GLN A 504 -15.97 14.47 7.83
C GLN A 504 -14.74 15.12 8.47
N LEU A 505 -13.92 15.83 7.69
CA LEU A 505 -12.79 16.59 8.21
C LEU A 505 -13.22 17.73 9.13
N ALA A 506 -14.34 18.39 8.84
CA ALA A 506 -14.89 19.40 9.75
C ALA A 506 -15.22 18.79 11.13
N ILE A 507 -15.84 17.60 11.16
CA ILE A 507 -16.14 16.87 12.39
C ILE A 507 -14.87 16.43 13.11
N LEU A 508 -13.87 15.92 12.38
CA LEU A 508 -12.59 15.51 12.96
C LEU A 508 -11.85 16.70 13.59
N ASN A 509 -11.74 17.81 12.85
CA ASN A 509 -11.10 19.04 13.32
C ASN A 509 -11.82 19.59 14.56
N ALA A 510 -13.15 19.64 14.55
CA ALA A 510 -13.95 20.03 15.71
C ALA A 510 -13.70 19.10 16.91
N THR A 511 -13.72 17.79 16.69
CA THR A 511 -13.48 16.78 17.74
C THR A 511 -12.09 16.92 18.36
N VAL A 512 -11.05 17.13 17.55
CA VAL A 512 -9.68 17.32 18.07
C VAL A 512 -9.57 18.60 18.90
N ARG A 513 -10.14 19.72 18.42
CA ARG A 513 -10.17 20.98 19.18
C ARG A 513 -10.92 20.83 20.51
N GLN A 514 -12.12 20.27 20.45
CA GLN A 514 -12.99 20.11 21.62
C GLN A 514 -12.42 19.09 22.61
N LYS A 515 -11.70 18.06 22.16
CA LYS A 515 -11.00 17.11 23.04
C LYS A 515 -9.96 17.79 23.93
N ARG A 516 -9.32 18.86 23.46
CA ARG A 516 -8.39 19.66 24.29
C ARG A 516 -9.15 20.39 25.40
N LYS A 517 -10.26 21.05 25.07
CA LYS A 517 -11.13 21.73 26.05
C LYS A 517 -11.71 20.74 27.07
N PHE A 518 -12.22 19.61 26.58
CA PHE A 518 -12.73 18.51 27.39
C PHE A 518 -11.72 18.03 28.43
N ARG A 519 -10.45 17.80 28.02
CA ARG A 519 -9.39 17.39 28.94
C ARG A 519 -9.12 18.46 30.01
N ARG A 520 -9.05 19.75 29.63
CA ARG A 520 -8.88 20.86 30.58
C ARG A 520 -10.05 20.97 31.56
N ALA A 521 -11.29 20.78 31.10
CA ALA A 521 -12.48 20.81 31.96
C ALA A 521 -12.45 19.68 33.02
N LEU A 522 -12.02 18.48 32.64
CA LEU A 522 -11.90 17.33 33.55
C LEU A 522 -10.85 17.53 34.64
N GLU A 523 -9.77 18.29 34.38
CA GLU A 523 -8.74 18.61 35.40
C GLU A 523 -9.31 19.38 36.60
N HIS A 524 -10.47 20.04 36.45
CA HIS A 524 -11.13 20.77 37.53
C HIS A 524 -11.98 19.87 38.45
N HIS A 525 -12.11 18.58 38.13
CA HIS A 525 -12.97 17.64 38.85
C HIS A 525 -12.17 16.44 39.39
N GLU A 526 -11.93 16.40 40.71
CA GLU A 526 -11.18 15.31 41.36
C GLU A 526 -11.83 13.93 41.23
N ASN A 527 -13.15 13.89 41.03
CA ASN A 527 -13.96 12.66 40.94
C ASN A 527 -14.20 12.16 39.51
N LEU A 528 -13.63 12.81 38.50
CA LEU A 528 -13.74 12.40 37.10
C LEU A 528 -12.35 12.08 36.55
N ALA A 529 -12.12 10.81 36.23
CA ALA A 529 -10.89 10.36 35.61
C ALA A 529 -11.06 10.23 34.10
N LEU A 530 -10.12 10.78 33.32
CA LEU A 530 -10.02 10.52 31.89
C LEU A 530 -9.60 9.05 31.69
N VAL A 531 -10.31 8.35 30.81
CA VAL A 531 -10.02 6.97 30.42
C VAL A 531 -9.76 6.93 28.92
N GLU A 532 -8.62 6.37 28.53
CA GLU A 532 -8.38 6.04 27.14
C GLU A 532 -9.21 4.81 26.75
N VAL A 533 -10.00 4.97 25.69
CA VAL A 533 -10.85 3.90 25.15
C VAL A 533 -10.17 3.37 23.90
N CYS A 534 -9.82 2.10 23.91
CA CYS A 534 -9.21 1.43 22.76
C CYS A 534 -10.04 1.62 21.48
N HIS A 535 -9.35 1.86 20.36
CA HIS A 535 -9.94 2.01 19.03
C HIS A 535 -11.00 3.12 18.91
N TRP A 536 -10.92 4.17 19.74
CA TRP A 536 -11.89 5.25 19.79
C TRP A 536 -11.36 6.56 19.23
N ALA A 537 -12.10 7.14 18.27
CA ALA A 537 -11.76 8.40 17.61
C ALA A 537 -12.38 9.65 18.29
N GLY A 538 -13.32 9.46 19.22
CA GLY A 538 -14.04 10.55 19.88
C GLY A 538 -13.25 11.27 20.97
N LEU A 539 -13.95 12.09 21.77
CA LEU A 539 -13.37 12.85 22.87
C LEU A 539 -12.64 11.97 23.91
N GLY A 540 -13.17 10.77 24.18
CA GLY A 540 -12.56 9.79 25.09
C GLY A 540 -13.58 9.14 26.02
N GLY A 541 -13.08 8.45 27.04
CA GLY A 541 -13.88 7.93 28.14
C GLY A 541 -13.72 8.80 29.38
N VAL A 542 -14.77 8.92 30.19
CA VAL A 542 -14.70 9.51 31.53
C VAL A 542 -15.28 8.53 32.53
N ARG A 543 -14.54 8.30 33.59
CA ARG A 543 -14.93 7.44 34.69
C ARG A 543 -15.21 8.28 35.91
N TYR A 544 -16.42 8.15 36.44
CA TYR A 544 -16.76 8.70 37.75
C TYR A 544 -16.19 7.80 38.84
N ILE A 545 -15.40 8.38 39.74
CA ILE A 545 -14.81 7.72 40.91
C ILE A 545 -15.40 8.40 42.16
N PRO A 546 -16.23 7.71 42.94
CA PRO A 546 -16.83 8.31 44.13
C PRO A 546 -15.78 8.47 45.24
N GLY A 547 -16.02 9.42 46.15
CA GLY A 547 -15.11 9.79 47.23
C GLY A 547 -14.43 8.65 48.01
N PRO A 548 -15.13 7.55 48.38
CA PRO A 548 -14.52 6.43 49.11
C PRO A 548 -13.37 5.75 48.37
N TRP A 549 -13.36 5.81 47.03
CA TRP A 549 -12.40 5.13 46.18
C TRP A 549 -11.33 6.06 45.59
N LEU A 550 -11.38 7.37 45.90
CA LEU A 550 -10.40 8.33 45.41
C LEU A 550 -9.01 8.10 46.02
N GLY A 551 -8.00 7.94 45.15
CA GLY A 551 -6.60 7.80 45.55
C GLY A 551 -6.24 6.50 46.29
N GLN A 552 -7.16 5.53 46.36
CA GLN A 552 -6.95 4.24 47.01
C GLN A 552 -6.74 3.11 45.98
N PRO A 553 -5.94 2.09 46.29
CA PRO A 553 -5.85 0.90 45.44
C PRO A 553 -7.19 0.15 45.42
N LEU A 554 -7.71 -0.08 44.22
CA LEU A 554 -9.01 -0.71 44.01
C LEU A 554 -8.92 -2.24 44.16
N ASP A 555 -9.68 -2.78 45.11
CA ASP A 555 -9.97 -4.22 45.21
C ASP A 555 -11.14 -4.62 44.28
N GLU A 556 -11.47 -5.90 44.20
CA GLU A 556 -12.57 -6.39 43.33
C GLU A 556 -13.90 -5.71 43.65
N ALA A 557 -14.20 -5.49 44.94
CA ALA A 557 -15.43 -4.83 45.37
C ALA A 557 -15.49 -3.36 44.92
N GLY A 558 -14.37 -2.63 45.00
CA GLY A 558 -14.28 -1.25 44.50
C GLY A 558 -14.43 -1.15 42.99
N ARG A 559 -13.86 -2.09 42.22
CA ARG A 559 -14.05 -2.15 40.76
C ARG A 559 -15.51 -2.39 40.39
N ASP A 560 -16.17 -3.35 41.04
CA ASP A 560 -17.57 -3.67 40.79
C ASP A 560 -18.50 -2.50 41.11
N ASP A 561 -18.24 -1.79 42.22
CA ASP A 561 -19.02 -0.62 42.61
C ASP A 561 -18.86 0.53 41.61
N ILE A 562 -17.63 0.84 41.18
CA ILE A 562 -17.34 1.84 40.14
C ILE A 562 -18.00 1.45 38.81
N ASN A 563 -17.92 0.19 38.40
CA ASN A 563 -18.53 -0.30 37.17
C ASN A 563 -20.05 -0.18 37.18
N ARG A 564 -20.68 -0.54 38.31
CA ARG A 564 -22.12 -0.40 38.53
C ARG A 564 -22.55 1.05 38.44
N LEU A 565 -21.86 1.96 39.14
CA LEU A 565 -22.16 3.39 39.15
C LEU A 565 -22.02 4.02 37.75
N ASN A 566 -20.93 3.73 37.04
CA ASN A 566 -20.72 4.25 35.68
C ASN A 566 -21.75 3.68 34.69
N SER A 567 -22.14 2.41 34.83
CA SER A 567 -23.20 1.81 34.01
C SER A 567 -24.56 2.45 34.26
N GLU A 568 -24.92 2.68 35.52
CA GLU A 568 -26.14 3.41 35.90
C GLU A 568 -26.11 4.86 35.40
N LEU A 569 -24.96 5.53 35.48
CA LEU A 569 -24.75 6.88 34.97
C LEU A 569 -24.99 6.93 33.45
N VAL A 570 -24.43 5.99 32.69
CA VAL A 570 -24.68 5.88 31.24
C VAL A 570 -26.16 5.66 30.95
N LEU A 571 -26.86 4.81 31.69
CA LEU A 571 -28.30 4.59 31.50
C LEU A 571 -29.11 5.87 31.74
N LYS A 572 -28.77 6.64 32.78
CA LYS A 572 -29.40 7.94 33.06
C LYS A 572 -29.10 8.95 31.96
N LEU A 573 -27.84 9.09 31.56
CA LEU A 573 -27.43 10.00 30.49
C LEU A 573 -28.07 9.63 29.14
N LYS A 574 -28.14 8.34 28.80
CA LYS A 574 -28.84 7.82 27.61
C LYS A 574 -30.31 8.15 27.56
N SER A 575 -30.96 8.29 28.72
CA SER A 575 -32.37 8.70 28.79
C SER A 575 -32.57 10.17 28.43
N THR A 576 -31.52 11.00 28.56
CA THR A 576 -31.51 12.41 28.16
C THR A 576 -31.03 12.59 26.73
N ASP A 577 -29.91 11.95 26.38
CA ASP A 577 -29.35 11.97 25.02
C ASP A 577 -28.81 10.60 24.64
N SER A 578 -29.31 10.05 23.53
CA SER A 578 -28.87 8.78 22.96
C SER A 578 -27.38 8.72 22.57
N ALA A 579 -26.68 9.87 22.47
CA ALA A 579 -25.27 9.95 22.12
C ALA A 579 -24.33 9.33 23.18
N PHE A 580 -24.75 9.27 24.44
CA PHE A 580 -23.95 8.67 25.50
C PHE A 580 -23.91 7.14 25.36
N SER A 581 -22.73 6.55 25.52
CA SER A 581 -22.55 5.10 25.44
C SER A 581 -21.62 4.58 26.52
N LEU A 582 -21.77 3.29 26.84
CA LEU A 582 -20.87 2.61 27.76
C LEU A 582 -19.58 2.31 27.00
N GLY A 583 -18.44 2.65 27.59
CA GLY A 583 -17.11 2.25 27.16
C GLY A 583 -16.42 1.42 28.23
N GLU A 584 -15.29 0.87 27.86
CA GLU A 584 -14.42 0.08 28.71
C GLU A 584 -12.99 0.58 28.48
N GLY A 585 -12.25 0.79 29.56
CA GLY A 585 -10.81 1.10 29.50
C GLY A 585 -9.97 -0.16 29.38
N ASP A 586 -8.67 -0.01 29.14
CA ASP A 586 -7.72 -1.13 29.03
C ASP A 586 -7.60 -1.96 30.32
N ASP A 587 -8.04 -1.39 31.44
CA ASP A 587 -8.14 -2.02 32.76
C ASP A 587 -9.41 -2.87 32.95
N GLY A 588 -10.26 -2.98 31.93
CA GLY A 588 -11.52 -3.73 31.97
C GLY A 588 -12.64 -3.04 32.76
N MET A 589 -12.44 -1.79 33.18
CA MET A 589 -13.43 -1.04 33.96
C MET A 589 -14.27 -0.11 33.08
N CYS A 590 -15.56 -0.02 33.40
CA CYS A 590 -16.54 0.78 32.67
C CYS A 590 -16.24 2.29 32.77
N CYS A 591 -16.58 3.00 31.70
CA CYS A 591 -16.57 4.46 31.64
C CYS A 591 -17.72 4.97 30.76
N VAL A 592 -18.05 6.26 30.89
CA VAL A 592 -18.93 6.95 29.95
C VAL A 592 -18.11 7.32 28.71
N ARG A 593 -18.53 6.87 27.53
CA ARG A 593 -17.84 7.11 26.26
C ARG A 593 -18.45 8.30 25.52
N PHE A 594 -17.60 9.25 25.14
CA PHE A 594 -17.97 10.47 24.42
C PHE A 594 -17.53 10.39 22.96
N GLY A 595 -18.48 10.62 22.05
CA GLY A 595 -18.32 10.41 20.60
C GLY A 595 -17.58 11.51 19.85
N MET A 596 -17.79 11.50 18.53
CA MET A 596 -17.38 12.59 17.63
C MET A 596 -18.30 13.79 17.84
N VAL A 597 -17.75 14.99 17.74
CA VAL A 597 -18.50 16.24 18.01
C VAL A 597 -18.32 17.24 16.87
N THR A 598 -19.30 18.12 16.73
CA THR A 598 -19.28 19.27 15.81
C THR A 598 -18.88 20.53 16.57
N ASP A 599 -18.53 21.61 15.84
CA ASP A 599 -18.12 22.87 16.46
C ASP A 599 -19.23 23.54 17.29
N ASP A 600 -20.50 23.28 16.97
CA ASP A 600 -21.65 23.86 17.66
C ASP A 600 -21.87 23.28 19.07
N LEU A 601 -21.19 22.17 19.41
CA LEU A 601 -21.31 21.56 20.72
C LEU A 601 -20.38 22.29 21.70
N ASP A 602 -20.97 22.91 22.72
CA ASP A 602 -20.23 23.38 23.88
C ASP A 602 -19.91 22.20 24.79
N VAL A 603 -18.62 22.04 25.12
CA VAL A 603 -18.08 20.85 25.80
C VAL A 603 -17.72 21.14 27.27
N GLU A 604 -17.65 22.42 27.65
CA GLU A 604 -17.39 22.84 29.04
C GLU A 604 -18.57 22.60 29.99
#